data_AF-A0A5K1JRF0-F1
#
_entry.id   AF-A0A5K1JRF0-F1
#
_cell.length_a   1.000
_cell.length_b   1.000
_cell.length_c   1.000
_cell.angle_alpha   90.00
_cell.angle_beta   90.00
_cell.angle_gamma   90.00
#
_symmetry.space_group_name_H-M   'P 1'
#
loop_
_entity.id
_entity.type
_entity.pdbx_description
1 polymer ?
#
loop_
_entity_poly.entity_id
_entity_poly.type
_entity_poly.pdbx_seq_one_letter_code
_entity_poly.pdbx_strand_id
1 'polypeptide(L)'
;MSHSRYPIPPPEKYLGLSTTSVGCGPGGGTPMIARVALVDYRGQVVFSAYILPTNPVTDYRTSSTGIRPEDLQPGEWSSLTYL
;
A
#
# COMPACT_ATOMS: atom_id res chain seq x y z
N MET A 1 30.29 -23.99 -17.34
CA MET A 1 28.91 -24.22 -16.85
C MET A 1 28.65 -23.24 -15.71
N SER A 2 27.91 -22.17 -16.01
CA SER A 2 27.63 -21.07 -15.08
C SER A 2 26.70 -21.55 -13.98
N HIS A 3 27.19 -21.66 -12.75
CA HIS A 3 26.36 -21.89 -11.58
C HIS A 3 25.67 -20.57 -11.24
N SER A 4 24.37 -20.47 -11.50
CA SER A 4 23.57 -19.35 -10.98
C SER A 4 23.66 -19.40 -9.47
N ARG A 5 24.32 -18.41 -8.86
CA ARG A 5 24.51 -18.31 -7.40
C ARG A 5 23.18 -18.16 -6.63
N TYR A 6 22.07 -17.96 -7.35
CA TYR A 6 20.74 -17.84 -6.80
C TYR A 6 19.77 -18.70 -7.62
N PRO A 7 19.22 -19.79 -7.06
CA PRO A 7 18.12 -20.50 -7.70
C PRO A 7 16.92 -19.56 -7.76
N ILE A 8 16.15 -19.64 -8.84
CA ILE A 8 14.90 -18.87 -8.98
C ILE A 8 13.98 -19.33 -7.85
N PRO A 9 13.55 -18.43 -6.93
CA PRO A 9 12.60 -18.78 -5.89
C PRO A 9 11.32 -19.37 -6.49
N PRO A 10 10.64 -20.29 -5.79
CA PRO A 10 9.35 -20.79 -6.24
C PRO A 10 8.28 -19.69 -6.12
N PRO A 11 7.17 -19.76 -6.88
CA PRO A 11 6.16 -18.71 -6.98
C PRO A 11 5.64 -18.16 -5.64
N GLU A 12 5.56 -19.00 -4.61
CA GLU A 12 5.02 -18.66 -3.28
C GLU A 12 5.94 -17.70 -2.50
N LYS A 13 7.18 -17.52 -2.95
CA LYS A 13 8.14 -16.57 -2.36
C LYS A 13 8.14 -15.21 -3.05
N TYR A 14 7.32 -14.99 -4.08
CA TYR A 14 7.16 -13.68 -4.70
C TYR A 14 5.91 -12.98 -4.16
N LEU A 15 6.11 -11.72 -3.77
CA LEU A 15 5.03 -10.80 -3.45
C LEU A 15 5.22 -9.52 -4.27
N GLY A 16 4.13 -9.02 -4.84
CA GLY A 16 4.06 -7.67 -5.38
C GLY A 16 3.66 -6.70 -4.27
N LEU A 17 4.30 -5.54 -4.21
CA LEU A 17 3.94 -4.45 -3.30
C LEU A 17 3.50 -3.24 -4.12
N SER A 18 2.32 -2.73 -3.80
CA SER A 18 1.83 -1.46 -4.32
C SER A 18 1.52 -0.51 -3.15
N THR A 19 1.88 0.74 -3.31
CA THR A 19 1.61 1.79 -2.31
C THR A 19 0.89 2.95 -2.98
N THR A 20 0.01 3.59 -2.22
CA THR A 20 -0.70 4.79 -2.65
C THR A 20 -0.43 5.89 -1.64
N SER A 21 -0.05 7.07 -2.15
CA SER A 21 0.29 8.22 -1.34
C SER A 21 -0.70 9.37 -1.52
N VAL A 22 -0.87 10.13 -0.45
CA VAL A 22 -1.60 11.39 -0.38
C VAL A 22 -0.61 12.53 -0.10
N GLY A 23 -1.02 13.75 -0.39
CA GLY A 23 -0.27 14.96 -0.08
C GLY A 23 -0.61 15.52 1.30
N CYS A 24 0.44 15.86 2.05
CA CYS A 24 0.34 16.50 3.35
C CYS A 24 1.18 17.78 3.40
N GLY A 25 0.98 18.58 4.46
CA GLY A 25 1.66 19.86 4.63
C GLY A 25 1.09 20.97 3.73
N PRO A 26 1.69 22.18 3.73
CA PRO A 26 1.19 23.30 2.94
C PRO A 26 1.07 22.93 1.45
N GLY A 27 -0.14 23.02 0.91
CA GLY A 27 -0.43 22.71 -0.50
C GLY A 27 -0.27 21.24 -0.93
N GLY A 28 -0.15 20.29 0.00
CA GLY A 28 -0.07 18.86 -0.32
C GLY A 28 1.26 18.42 -0.95
N GLY A 29 2.32 19.23 -0.77
CA GLY A 29 3.63 19.01 -1.38
C GLY A 29 4.41 17.82 -0.82
N THR A 30 4.09 17.37 0.40
CA THR A 30 4.80 16.25 1.04
C THR A 30 4.02 14.95 0.85
N PRO A 31 4.49 14.00 0.03
CA PRO A 31 3.81 12.72 -0.12
C PRO A 31 3.94 11.87 1.15
N MET A 32 2.83 11.28 1.60
CA MET A 32 2.79 10.27 2.65
C MET A 32 1.95 9.07 2.22
N ILE A 33 2.38 7.88 2.60
CA ILE A 33 1.66 6.64 2.28
C ILE A 33 0.34 6.62 3.05
N ALA A 34 -0.74 6.29 2.35
CA ALA A 34 -2.09 6.18 2.88
C ALA A 34 -2.73 4.81 2.63
N ARG A 35 -2.17 4.00 1.72
CA ARG A 35 -2.59 2.61 1.50
C ARG A 35 -1.43 1.74 1.03
N VAL A 36 -1.41 0.49 1.47
CA VAL A 36 -0.51 -0.56 1.00
C VAL A 36 -1.34 -1.77 0.56
N ALA A 37 -0.97 -2.36 -0.57
CA ALA A 37 -1.50 -3.63 -1.04
C ALA A 37 -0.34 -4.60 -1.37
N LEU A 38 -0.45 -5.83 -0.88
CA LEU A 38 0.41 -6.94 -1.24
C LEU A 38 -0.38 -7.92 -2.10
N VAL A 39 0.24 -8.40 -3.17
CA VAL A 39 -0.32 -9.41 -4.06
C VAL A 39 0.61 -10.61 -4.18
N ASP A 40 0.03 -11.79 -4.37
CA ASP A 40 0.80 -13.00 -4.69
C ASP A 40 1.29 -12.96 -6.16
N TYR A 41 2.08 -13.97 -6.54
CA TYR A 41 2.57 -14.12 -7.92
C TYR A 41 1.45 -14.20 -8.98
N ARG A 42 0.23 -14.59 -8.59
CA ARG A 42 -0.94 -14.70 -9.47
C ARG A 42 -1.77 -13.41 -9.52
N GLY A 43 -1.36 -12.38 -8.78
CA GLY A 43 -2.05 -11.09 -8.70
C GLY A 43 -3.21 -11.06 -7.71
N GLN A 44 -3.38 -12.07 -6.85
CA GLN A 44 -4.40 -12.06 -5.80
C GLN A 44 -3.94 -11.20 -4.64
N VAL A 45 -4.83 -10.37 -4.09
CA VAL A 45 -4.53 -9.53 -2.92
C VAL A 45 -4.41 -10.41 -1.68
N VAL A 46 -3.22 -10.42 -1.08
CA VAL A 46 -2.91 -11.15 0.16
C VAL A 46 -3.10 -10.24 1.38
N PHE A 47 -2.85 -8.95 1.20
CA PHE A 47 -3.01 -7.95 2.25
C PHE A 47 -3.33 -6.61 1.63
N SER A 48 -4.29 -5.87 2.19
CA SER A 48 -4.54 -4.48 1.83
C SER A 48 -5.01 -3.72 3.06
N ALA A 49 -4.31 -2.63 3.38
CA ALA A 49 -4.64 -1.81 4.54
C ALA A 49 -4.50 -0.32 4.21
N TYR A 50 -5.40 0.47 4.79
CA TYR A 50 -5.22 1.91 4.89
C TYR A 50 -4.26 2.23 6.04
N ILE A 51 -3.49 3.30 5.85
CA ILE A 51 -2.49 3.75 6.79
C ILE A 51 -2.82 5.18 7.15
N LEU A 52 -3.00 5.45 8.44
CA LEU A 52 -3.20 6.81 8.93
C LEU A 52 -1.88 7.62 8.78
N PRO A 53 -1.84 8.67 7.94
CA PRO A 53 -0.62 9.46 7.77
C PRO A 53 -0.26 10.21 9.06
N THR A 54 1.03 10.37 9.32
CA THR A 54 1.50 11.01 10.56
C THR A 54 1.21 12.50 10.61
N ASN A 55 1.18 13.19 9.47
CA ASN A 55 0.74 14.59 9.39
C ASN A 55 -0.64 14.69 8.73
N PRO A 56 -1.43 15.74 9.06
CA PRO A 56 -2.71 15.99 8.43
C PRO A 56 -2.62 16.00 6.91
N VAL A 57 -3.51 15.25 6.27
CA VAL A 57 -3.66 15.21 4.82
C VAL A 57 -4.30 16.51 4.36
N THR A 58 -3.66 17.15 3.39
CA THR A 58 -4.14 18.40 2.79
C THR A 58 -4.57 18.21 1.34
N ASP A 59 -4.11 17.16 0.68
CA ASP A 59 -4.54 16.76 -0.65
C ASP A 59 -4.62 15.22 -0.75
N TYR A 60 -5.83 14.67 -0.84
CA TYR A 60 -6.04 13.23 -0.95
C TYR A 60 -5.77 12.67 -2.34
N ARG A 61 -5.69 13.54 -3.36
CA ARG A 61 -5.54 13.14 -4.77
C ARG A 61 -6.60 12.14 -5.21
N THR A 62 -7.82 12.24 -4.68
CA THR A 62 -8.89 11.23 -4.78
C THR A 62 -9.21 10.84 -6.21
N SER A 63 -9.10 11.74 -7.18
CA SER A 63 -9.31 11.44 -8.60
C SER A 63 -8.34 10.37 -9.13
N SER A 64 -7.14 10.29 -8.57
CA SER A 64 -6.08 9.36 -8.98
C SER A 64 -5.90 8.20 -8.00
N THR A 65 -6.08 8.45 -6.70
CA THR A 65 -5.82 7.48 -5.63
C THR A 65 -7.07 6.71 -5.20
N GLY A 66 -8.26 7.27 -5.42
CA GLY A 66 -9.52 6.77 -4.87
C GLY A 66 -9.68 6.96 -3.36
N ILE A 67 -8.64 7.45 -2.66
CA ILE A 67 -8.64 7.60 -1.19
C ILE A 67 -9.47 8.82 -0.79
N ARG A 68 -10.27 8.64 0.26
CA ARG A 68 -11.12 9.65 0.86
C ARG A 68 -10.79 9.86 2.34
N PRO A 69 -11.19 10.99 2.94
CA PRO A 69 -10.99 11.24 4.37
C PRO A 69 -11.54 10.12 5.27
N GLU A 70 -12.67 9.52 4.90
CA GLU A 70 -13.27 8.40 5.63
C GLU A 70 -12.43 7.12 5.62
N ASP A 71 -11.57 6.91 4.63
CA ASP A 71 -10.67 5.74 4.57
C ASP A 71 -9.52 5.85 5.59
N LEU A 72 -9.20 7.07 6.05
CA LEU A 72 -8.06 7.35 6.93
C LEU A 72 -8.52 7.67 8.36
N GLN A 73 -9.40 6.84 8.90
CA GLN A 73 -9.93 6.98 10.27
C GLN A 73 -9.03 6.28 11.30
N PRO A 74 -8.76 6.91 12.46
CA PRO A 74 -8.11 6.23 13.58
C PRO A 74 -8.95 5.05 14.07
N GLY A 75 -8.37 3.84 14.09
CA GLY A 75 -9.00 2.66 14.70
C GLY A 75 -9.59 1.62 13.73
N GLU A 76 -9.60 1.88 12.42
CA GLU A 76 -10.10 0.94 11.39
C GLU A 76 -9.08 -0.15 10.95
N TRP A 77 -7.93 -0.25 11.63
CA TRP A 77 -6.92 -1.29 11.35
C TRP A 77 -7.40 -2.73 11.64
N SER A 78 -8.59 -2.88 12.24
CA SER A 78 -9.13 -4.12 12.79
C SER A 78 -10.00 -4.94 11.82
N SER A 79 -10.38 -4.40 10.65
CA SER A 79 -11.22 -5.12 9.68
C SER A 79 -10.44 -5.89 8.62
N LEU A 80 -9.19 -6.27 8.90
CA LEU A 80 -8.43 -7.12 8.00
C LEU A 80 -9.01 -8.54 8.02
N THR A 81 -9.79 -8.86 6.99
CA THR A 81 -10.05 -10.24 6.61
C THR A 81 -8.72 -10.87 6.27
N TYR A 82 -8.19 -11.68 7.19
CA TYR A 82 -7.26 -12.74 6.84
C TYR A 82 -8.03 -13.67 5.90
N LEU A 83 -7.71 -13.62 4.60
CA LEU A 83 -8.05 -14.70 3.67
C LEU A 83 -6.98 -15.79 3.77
#